data_AF-A0A838FP16-F1
#
_entry.id   AF-A0A838FP16-F1
#
_cell.length_a   1.000
_cell.length_b   1.000
_cell.length_c   1.000
_cell.angle_alpha   90.00
_cell.angle_beta   90.00
_cell.angle_gamma   90.00
#
_symmetry.space_group_name_H-M   'P 1'
#
loop_
_entity.id
_entity.type
_entity.pdbx_description
1 polymer ?
#
loop_
_entity_poly.entity_id
_entity_poly.type
_entity_poly.pdbx_seq_one_letter_code
_entity_poly.pdbx_strand_id
1 'polypeptide(L)'
;MATPPAFSFQDASGNAISVPLVEETAKRKLTAQVDPRLNPTLNDAATIAQERAHARSKSLCWRYVKQALVASGAVDSYPKTGLAKQAGDELVQDFGFTKLPIKDPYAAPIGAVIVYTAKGAPGHVEIRTKDGFVSDFKTDKPSKRKLSGIYAKA
;
A
#
# COMPACT_ATOMS: atom_id res chain seq x y z
N MET A 1 23.63 28.99 -6.06
CA MET A 1 22.25 28.76 -5.56
C MET A 1 21.37 28.65 -6.79
N ALA A 2 20.71 27.50 -7.01
CA ALA A 2 19.89 27.28 -8.22
C ALA A 2 18.46 27.81 -7.98
N THR A 3 17.95 28.60 -8.92
CA THR A 3 16.57 29.11 -8.90
C THR A 3 15.59 27.95 -9.08
N PRO A 4 14.52 27.82 -8.27
CA PRO A 4 13.54 26.75 -8.42
C PRO A 4 12.82 26.85 -9.77
N PRO A 5 12.47 25.71 -10.41
CA PRO A 5 11.69 25.74 -11.64
C PRO A 5 10.36 26.44 -11.39
N ALA A 6 9.98 27.37 -12.28
CA ALA A 6 8.69 28.04 -12.23
C ALA A 6 7.87 27.63 -13.45
N PHE A 7 6.57 27.45 -13.25
CA PHE A 7 5.65 27.24 -14.37
C PHE A 7 5.05 28.60 -14.75
N SER A 8 5.15 28.96 -16.03
CA SER A 8 4.67 30.24 -16.54
C SER A 8 3.49 30.00 -17.48
N PHE A 9 2.39 30.72 -17.27
CA PHE A 9 1.23 30.71 -18.16
C PHE A 9 0.69 32.12 -18.34
N GLN A 10 -0.01 32.38 -19.45
CA GLN A 10 -0.68 33.66 -19.69
C GLN A 10 -2.10 33.59 -19.11
N ASP A 11 -2.50 34.63 -18.37
CA ASP A 11 -3.89 34.78 -17.93
C ASP A 11 -4.80 35.26 -19.07
N ALA A 12 -6.11 35.31 -18.82
CA ALA A 12 -7.11 35.74 -19.80
C ALA A 12 -6.94 37.21 -20.25
N SER A 13 -6.08 37.98 -19.58
CA SER A 13 -5.73 39.36 -19.93
C SER A 13 -4.39 39.47 -20.65
N GLY A 14 -3.74 38.35 -20.97
CA GLY A 14 -2.46 38.30 -21.70
C GLY A 14 -1.23 38.55 -20.83
N ASN A 15 -1.38 38.65 -19.51
CA ASN A 15 -0.24 38.84 -18.62
C ASN A 15 0.40 37.49 -18.27
N ALA A 16 1.73 37.42 -18.38
CA ALA A 16 2.49 36.24 -18.02
C ALA A 16 2.60 36.12 -16.49
N ILE A 17 1.91 35.15 -15.91
CA ILE A 17 1.98 34.82 -14.49
C ILE A 17 2.98 33.66 -14.33
N SER A 18 4.02 33.88 -13.53
CA SER A 18 4.95 32.83 -13.13
C SER A 18 4.64 32.40 -11.72
N VAL A 19 4.22 31.14 -11.56
CA VAL A 19 4.03 30.53 -10.24
C VAL A 19 5.25 29.70 -9.89
N PRO A 20 5.86 29.91 -8.70
CA PRO A 20 6.94 29.05 -8.25
C PRO A 20 6.40 27.63 -8.10
N LEU A 21 7.04 26.65 -8.75
CA LEU A 21 6.72 25.26 -8.47
C LEU A 21 7.20 24.99 -7.04
N VAL A 22 6.26 24.82 -6.11
CA VAL A 22 6.60 24.36 -4.77
C VAL A 22 7.00 22.89 -4.91
N GLU A 23 8.27 22.64 -5.19
CA GLU A 23 8.86 21.35 -4.89
C GLU A 23 8.91 21.26 -3.37
N GLU A 24 7.91 20.57 -2.80
CA GLU A 24 7.85 20.22 -1.38
C GLU A 24 9.17 19.52 -1.01
N THR A 25 10.12 20.31 -0.52
CA THR A 25 11.52 19.91 -0.46
C THR A 25 11.71 19.00 0.74
N ALA A 26 12.32 17.85 0.47
CA ALA A 26 13.25 17.18 1.38
C ALA A 26 12.71 16.71 2.75
N LYS A 27 11.68 15.86 2.74
CA LYS A 27 11.81 14.59 3.46
C LYS A 27 11.94 13.53 2.40
N ARG A 28 12.97 12.68 2.48
CA ARG A 28 13.13 11.51 1.62
C ARG A 28 11.91 10.61 1.86
N LYS A 29 10.77 10.89 1.19
CA LYS A 29 9.59 10.03 1.23
C LYS A 29 10.10 8.70 0.71
N LEU A 30 10.03 7.68 1.55
CA LEU A 30 10.23 6.29 1.13
C LEU A 30 9.06 5.94 0.21
N THR A 31 9.11 6.44 -1.02
CA THR A 31 8.14 6.10 -2.05
C THR A 31 8.40 4.66 -2.42
N ALA A 32 7.46 3.79 -2.09
CA ALA A 32 7.51 2.41 -2.54
C ALA A 32 7.62 2.39 -4.07
N GLN A 33 8.39 1.43 -4.57
CA GLN A 33 8.56 1.25 -6.00
C GLN A 33 7.44 0.35 -6.53
N VAL A 34 6.97 0.64 -7.74
CA VAL A 34 6.20 -0.32 -8.53
C VAL A 34 7.19 -1.36 -9.04
N ASP A 35 6.96 -2.64 -8.76
CA ASP A 35 7.73 -3.72 -9.35
C ASP A 35 7.02 -4.20 -10.62
N PRO A 36 7.58 -3.99 -11.82
CA PRO A 36 6.91 -4.30 -13.09
C PRO A 36 6.72 -5.81 -13.32
N ARG A 37 7.35 -6.66 -12.49
CA ARG A 37 7.20 -8.12 -12.56
C ARG A 37 6.00 -8.62 -11.76
N LEU A 38 5.39 -7.75 -10.97
CA LEU A 38 4.22 -8.09 -10.17
C LEU A 38 2.94 -7.78 -10.94
N ASN A 39 1.89 -8.50 -10.58
CA ASN A 39 0.59 -8.31 -11.17
C ASN A 39 0.11 -6.87 -10.93
N PRO A 40 -0.23 -6.10 -11.98
CA PRO A 40 -0.64 -4.71 -11.85
C PRO A 40 -1.88 -4.52 -10.97
N THR A 41 -2.74 -5.54 -10.85
CA THR A 41 -3.92 -5.50 -9.97
C THR A 41 -3.57 -5.31 -8.50
N LEU A 42 -2.33 -5.63 -8.07
CA LEU A 42 -1.89 -5.35 -6.71
C LEU A 42 -1.77 -3.85 -6.44
N ASN A 43 -1.37 -3.06 -7.44
CA ASN A 43 -1.36 -1.61 -7.35
C ASN A 43 -2.80 -1.08 -7.24
N ASP A 44 -3.72 -1.65 -8.02
CA ASP A 44 -5.15 -1.31 -7.95
C ASP A 44 -5.72 -1.67 -6.57
N ALA A 45 -5.34 -2.82 -6.00
CA ALA A 45 -5.72 -3.21 -4.64
C ALA A 45 -5.24 -2.18 -3.60
N ALA A 46 -4.01 -1.68 -3.72
CA ALA A 46 -3.49 -0.64 -2.84
C ALA A 46 -4.29 0.66 -2.96
N THR A 47 -4.61 1.08 -4.19
CA THR A 47 -5.43 2.27 -4.46
C THR A 47 -6.84 2.11 -3.87
N ILE A 48 -7.52 1.00 -4.17
CA ILE A 48 -8.88 0.71 -3.67
C ILE A 48 -8.90 0.67 -2.14
N ALA A 49 -7.91 0.04 -1.51
CA ALA A 49 -7.81 0.01 -0.06
C ALA A 49 -7.59 1.41 0.51
N GLN A 50 -6.76 2.23 -0.12
CA GLN A 50 -6.48 3.61 0.29
C GLN A 50 -7.70 4.52 0.17
N GLU A 51 -8.49 4.38 -0.89
CA GLU A 51 -9.75 5.10 -1.10
C GLU A 51 -10.81 4.70 -0.07
N ARG A 52 -10.85 3.42 0.31
CA ARG A 52 -11.81 2.88 1.29
C ARG A 52 -11.32 2.98 2.74
N ALA A 53 -10.13 3.53 2.97
CA ALA A 53 -9.52 3.60 4.29
C ALA A 53 -10.30 4.56 5.21
N HIS A 54 -10.54 4.13 6.44
CA HIS A 54 -11.13 4.97 7.48
C HIS A 54 -10.11 5.95 8.06
N ALA A 55 -10.61 7.01 8.70
CA ALA A 55 -9.77 7.96 9.44
C ALA A 55 -9.04 7.31 10.64
N ARG A 56 -9.57 6.20 11.17
CA ARG A 56 -9.01 5.44 12.29
C ARG A 56 -9.38 3.96 12.17
N SER A 57 -8.57 3.11 12.79
CA SER A 57 -8.79 1.66 12.83
C SER A 57 -10.19 1.29 13.31
N LYS A 58 -10.78 0.29 12.65
CA LYS A 58 -12.04 -0.36 12.99
C LYS A 58 -11.83 -1.80 13.48
N SER A 59 -10.58 -2.23 13.66
CA SER A 59 -10.21 -3.62 13.98
C SER A 59 -10.66 -4.63 12.92
N LEU A 60 -10.85 -4.18 11.67
CA LEU A 60 -11.34 -4.99 10.55
C LEU A 60 -10.30 -5.11 9.43
N CYS A 61 -9.01 -4.88 9.74
CA CYS A 61 -7.89 -4.89 8.79
C CYS A 61 -8.00 -5.99 7.71
N TRP A 62 -8.11 -7.26 8.12
CA TRP A 62 -8.14 -8.36 7.17
C TRP A 62 -9.38 -8.34 6.28
N ARG A 63 -10.55 -7.95 6.81
CA ARG A 63 -11.77 -7.82 6.00
C ARG A 63 -11.60 -6.78 4.89
N TYR A 64 -11.02 -5.63 5.20
CA TYR A 64 -10.83 -4.55 4.22
C TYR A 64 -9.79 -4.91 3.16
N VAL A 65 -8.68 -5.54 3.57
CA VAL A 65 -7.67 -6.05 2.64
C VAL A 65 -8.28 -7.07 1.68
N LYS A 66 -9.07 -8.03 2.19
CA LYS A 66 -9.78 -9.01 1.35
C LYS A 66 -10.70 -8.35 0.32
N GLN A 67 -11.48 -7.35 0.75
CA GLN A 67 -12.36 -6.61 -0.15
C GLN A 67 -11.59 -5.84 -1.24
N ALA A 68 -10.43 -5.28 -0.92
CA ALA A 68 -9.59 -4.60 -1.90
C ALA A 68 -8.95 -5.58 -2.90
N LEU A 69 -8.43 -6.71 -2.42
CA LEU A 69 -7.86 -7.75 -3.28
C LEU A 69 -8.91 -8.31 -4.26
N VAL A 70 -10.12 -8.62 -3.79
CA VAL A 70 -11.20 -9.11 -4.65
C VAL A 70 -11.62 -8.01 -5.64
N ALA A 71 -11.82 -6.77 -5.19
CA ALA A 71 -12.28 -5.69 -6.05
C ALA A 71 -11.26 -5.32 -7.15
N SER A 72 -9.96 -5.51 -6.88
CA SER A 72 -8.91 -5.31 -7.87
C SER A 72 -8.75 -6.46 -8.86
N GLY A 73 -9.32 -7.64 -8.57
CA GLY A 73 -9.05 -8.87 -9.33
C GLY A 73 -7.70 -9.54 -9.01
N ALA A 74 -6.95 -9.09 -7.99
CA ALA A 74 -5.72 -9.75 -7.55
C ALA A 74 -5.95 -11.18 -7.02
N VAL A 75 -7.15 -11.43 -6.50
CA VAL A 75 -7.66 -12.75 -6.13
C VAL A 75 -8.98 -13.00 -6.88
N ASP A 76 -9.22 -14.26 -7.24
CA ASP A 76 -10.41 -14.69 -7.98
C ASP A 76 -11.66 -14.84 -7.08
N SER A 77 -11.46 -14.96 -5.77
CA SER A 77 -12.51 -15.22 -4.79
C SER A 77 -12.15 -14.63 -3.42
N TYR A 78 -13.14 -14.49 -2.55
CA TYR A 78 -12.95 -13.89 -1.23
C TYR A 78 -12.20 -14.84 -0.28
N PRO A 79 -11.02 -14.45 0.27
CA PRO A 79 -10.29 -15.31 1.18
C PRO A 79 -11.08 -15.59 2.47
N LYS A 80 -11.08 -16.85 2.89
CA LYS A 80 -11.98 -17.43 3.90
C LYS A 80 -11.44 -17.35 5.32
N THR A 81 -10.11 -17.23 5.51
CA THR A 81 -9.54 -17.17 6.87
C THR A 81 -10.08 -16.00 7.68
N GLY A 82 -10.37 -16.24 8.96
CA GLY A 82 -10.86 -15.21 9.86
C GLY A 82 -9.74 -14.34 10.45
N LEU A 83 -8.55 -14.91 10.66
CA LEU A 83 -7.46 -14.24 11.38
C LEU A 83 -6.43 -13.65 10.41
N ALA A 84 -6.07 -12.40 10.65
CA ALA A 84 -5.04 -11.68 9.90
C ALA A 84 -3.70 -12.46 9.78
N LYS A 85 -3.27 -13.14 10.84
CA LYS A 85 -2.03 -13.93 10.83
C LYS A 85 -2.04 -15.14 9.89
N GLN A 86 -3.23 -15.62 9.50
CA GLN A 86 -3.41 -16.76 8.58
C GLN A 86 -3.42 -16.32 7.11
N ALA A 87 -3.54 -15.01 6.85
CA ALA A 87 -3.62 -14.45 5.50
C ALA A 87 -2.44 -14.89 4.63
N GLY A 88 -1.22 -14.94 5.18
CA GLY A 88 -0.03 -15.30 4.43
C GLY A 88 -0.09 -16.73 3.89
N ASP A 89 -0.53 -17.69 4.71
CA ASP A 89 -0.61 -19.10 4.30
C ASP A 89 -1.72 -19.29 3.26
N GLU A 90 -2.89 -18.69 3.48
CA GLU A 90 -4.03 -18.75 2.55
C GLU A 90 -3.69 -18.10 1.19
N LEU A 91 -3.05 -16.93 1.18
CA LEU A 91 -2.67 -16.26 -0.07
C LEU A 91 -1.72 -17.11 -0.91
N VAL A 92 -0.80 -17.83 -0.28
CA VAL A 92 0.14 -18.71 -0.97
C VAL A 92 -0.54 -19.99 -1.45
N GLN A 93 -1.31 -20.64 -0.59
CA GLN A 93 -1.93 -21.93 -0.88
C GLN A 93 -3.04 -21.83 -1.94
N ASP A 94 -3.90 -20.81 -1.83
CA ASP A 94 -5.15 -20.76 -2.58
C ASP A 94 -5.13 -19.73 -3.71
N PHE A 95 -4.29 -18.69 -3.61
CA PHE A 95 -4.34 -17.54 -4.53
C PHE A 95 -3.07 -17.30 -5.36
N GLY A 96 -2.06 -18.17 -5.21
CA GLY A 96 -0.83 -18.13 -6.00
C GLY A 96 0.11 -16.98 -5.62
N PHE A 97 -0.02 -16.42 -4.42
CA PHE A 97 0.96 -15.46 -3.91
C PHE A 97 2.26 -16.19 -3.56
N THR A 98 3.34 -15.43 -3.54
CA THR A 98 4.65 -15.90 -3.11
C THR A 98 5.15 -15.03 -1.97
N LYS A 99 5.83 -15.65 -1.00
CA LYS A 99 6.49 -14.91 0.08
C LYS A 99 7.79 -14.31 -0.46
N LEU A 100 7.87 -12.99 -0.45
CA LEU A 100 9.07 -12.28 -0.88
C LEU A 100 10.20 -12.44 0.15
N PRO A 101 11.48 -12.53 -0.29
CA PRO A 101 12.64 -12.58 0.59
C PRO A 101 12.98 -11.21 1.19
N ILE A 102 11.96 -10.45 1.59
CA ILE A 102 12.05 -9.10 2.14
C ILE A 102 11.68 -9.15 3.62
N LYS A 103 12.52 -8.57 4.48
CA LYS A 103 12.31 -8.52 5.93
C LYS A 103 11.90 -7.13 6.42
N ASP A 104 12.03 -6.11 5.58
CA ASP A 104 11.69 -4.73 5.88
C ASP A 104 10.37 -4.36 5.18
N PRO A 105 9.29 -4.04 5.92
CA PRO A 105 8.03 -3.56 5.34
C PRO A 105 8.20 -2.33 4.44
N TYR A 106 9.17 -1.46 4.70
CA TYR A 106 9.41 -0.27 3.87
C TYR A 106 9.93 -0.60 2.48
N ALA A 107 10.66 -1.73 2.35
CA ALA A 107 11.19 -2.24 1.10
C ALA A 107 10.17 -3.08 0.30
N ALA A 108 8.96 -3.29 0.84
CA ALA A 108 7.89 -3.96 0.11
C ALA A 108 7.52 -3.15 -1.16
N PRO A 109 7.28 -3.80 -2.31
CA PRO A 109 6.75 -3.13 -3.49
C PRO A 109 5.29 -2.71 -3.28
N ILE A 110 4.83 -1.73 -4.04
CA ILE A 110 3.42 -1.29 -3.99
C ILE A 110 2.50 -2.49 -4.26
N GLY A 111 1.41 -2.57 -3.51
CA GLY A 111 0.42 -3.64 -3.63
C GLY A 111 0.78 -4.93 -2.89
N ALA A 112 2.01 -5.08 -2.41
CA ALA A 112 2.37 -6.23 -1.59
C ALA A 112 1.56 -6.28 -0.30
N VAL A 113 1.11 -7.48 0.06
CA VAL A 113 0.38 -7.77 1.29
C VAL A 113 1.38 -8.09 2.39
N ILE A 114 1.33 -7.34 3.49
CA ILE A 114 2.26 -7.45 4.61
C ILE A 114 1.49 -8.02 5.79
N VAL A 115 1.94 -9.17 6.29
CA VAL A 115 1.27 -9.91 7.37
C VAL A 115 2.11 -9.86 8.63
N TYR A 116 1.49 -9.47 9.73
CA TYR A 116 2.10 -9.43 11.05
C TYR A 116 1.42 -10.43 11.99
N THR A 117 2.24 -11.07 12.82
CA THR A 117 1.79 -12.00 13.85
C THR A 117 1.84 -11.37 15.24
N ALA A 118 1.02 -11.88 16.15
CA ALA A 118 1.01 -11.51 17.56
C ALA A 118 0.58 -12.73 18.40
N LYS A 119 1.28 -12.98 19.52
CA LYS A 119 0.97 -14.10 20.41
C LYS A 119 -0.41 -13.89 21.02
N GLY A 120 -1.30 -14.89 20.90
CA GLY A 120 -2.67 -14.83 21.45
C GLY A 120 -3.61 -13.84 20.76
N ALA A 121 -3.23 -13.25 19.63
CA ALA A 121 -4.03 -12.25 18.92
C ALA A 121 -4.30 -12.63 17.45
N PRO A 122 -5.29 -11.99 16.79
CA PRO A 122 -5.61 -12.24 15.38
C PRO A 122 -4.49 -11.91 14.39
N GLY A 123 -3.51 -11.07 14.78
CA GLY A 123 -2.48 -10.53 13.89
C GLY A 123 -2.90 -9.19 13.27
N HIS A 124 -2.18 -8.76 12.23
CA HIS A 124 -2.51 -7.58 11.43
C HIS A 124 -2.10 -7.79 9.98
N VAL A 125 -2.82 -7.19 9.03
CA VAL A 125 -2.48 -7.20 7.61
C VAL A 125 -2.62 -5.80 7.05
N GLU A 126 -1.65 -5.41 6.23
CA GLU A 126 -1.59 -4.14 5.52
C GLU A 126 -1.27 -4.41 4.04
N ILE A 127 -1.66 -3.50 3.15
CA ILE A 127 -1.16 -3.42 1.78
C ILE A 127 -0.18 -2.25 1.73
N ARG A 128 0.97 -2.44 1.10
CA ARG A 128 1.92 -1.35 0.85
C ARG A 128 1.35 -0.39 -0.19
N THR A 129 1.25 0.89 0.15
CA THR A 129 0.91 1.96 -0.80
C THR A 129 2.16 2.74 -1.17
N LYS A 130 2.04 3.68 -2.12
CA LYS A 130 3.16 4.56 -2.54
C LYS A 130 3.82 5.25 -1.36
N ASP A 131 3.03 5.82 -0.47
CA ASP A 131 3.52 6.68 0.62
C ASP A 131 3.34 6.08 2.02
N GLY A 132 2.78 4.87 2.14
CA GLY A 132 2.53 4.28 3.44
C GLY A 132 1.96 2.87 3.39
N PHE A 133 1.07 2.59 4.32
CA PHE A 133 0.48 1.28 4.57
C PHE A 133 -1.01 1.46 4.79
N VAL A 134 -1.80 0.54 4.23
CA VAL A 134 -3.25 0.60 4.35
C VAL A 134 -3.83 -0.74 4.77
N SER A 135 -4.72 -0.71 5.75
CA SER A 135 -5.55 -1.83 6.15
C SER A 135 -7.03 -1.44 6.02
N ASP A 136 -7.74 -1.44 7.14
CA ASP A 136 -8.98 -0.71 7.36
C ASP A 136 -8.78 0.80 7.59
N PHE A 137 -7.54 1.26 7.79
CA PHE A 137 -7.16 2.66 7.88
C PHE A 137 -5.79 2.89 7.23
N LYS A 138 -5.44 4.14 6.94
CA LYS A 138 -4.14 4.50 6.35
C LYS A 138 -3.16 5.00 7.41
N THR A 139 -1.89 4.64 7.26
CA THR A 139 -0.79 5.12 8.10
C THR A 139 0.50 5.27 7.29
N ASP A 140 1.38 6.17 7.71
CA ASP A 140 2.71 6.38 7.15
C ASP A 140 3.75 5.35 7.64
N LYS A 141 3.43 4.61 8.71
CA LYS A 141 4.33 3.66 9.35
C LYS A 141 3.71 2.26 9.42
N PRO A 142 4.50 1.20 9.20
CA PRO A 142 4.02 -0.16 9.31
C PRO A 142 3.66 -0.50 10.76
N SER A 143 2.89 -1.56 10.94
CA SER A 143 2.64 -2.14 12.25
C SER A 143 3.92 -2.42 13.02
N LYS A 144 3.94 -2.08 14.31
CA LYS A 144 5.03 -2.45 15.25
C LYS A 144 5.06 -3.93 15.63
N ARG A 145 4.09 -4.71 15.15
CA ARG A 145 3.96 -6.14 15.46
C ARG A 145 5.06 -6.94 14.75
N LYS A 146 5.29 -8.18 15.19
CA LYS A 146 6.29 -9.04 14.56
C LYS A 146 5.87 -9.35 13.12
N LEU A 147 6.72 -9.00 12.16
CA LEU A 147 6.50 -9.34 10.76
C LEU A 147 6.49 -10.86 10.59
N SER A 148 5.42 -11.38 9.97
CA SER A 148 5.30 -12.79 9.57
C SER A 148 5.87 -12.98 8.15
N GLY A 149 5.50 -12.08 7.24
CA GLY A 149 5.96 -12.11 5.86
C GLY A 149 5.39 -10.99 5.00
N ILE A 150 5.99 -10.81 3.83
CA ILE A 150 5.54 -9.91 2.76
C ILE A 150 5.22 -10.80 1.56
N TYR A 151 4.06 -10.61 0.97
CA TYR A 151 3.50 -11.49 -0.05
C TYR A 151 3.09 -10.69 -1.27
N ALA A 152 3.44 -11.20 -2.44
CA ALA A 152 3.05 -10.62 -3.71
C ALA A 152 2.82 -11.70 -4.76
N LYS A 153 2.16 -11.33 -5.84
CA LYS A 153 1.79 -12.20 -6.95
C LYS A 153 2.36 -11.61 -8.24
N ALA A 154 2.96 -12.49 -9.05
CA ALA A 154 3.44 -12.15 -10.39
C ALA A 154 2.28 -12.05 -11.37
#